data_AF-A0A8R1WB71-F1
#
_entry.id   AF-A0A8R1WB71-F1
#
_cell.length_a   1.000
_cell.length_b   1.000
_cell.length_c   1.000
_cell.angle_alpha   90.00
_cell.angle_beta   90.00
_cell.angle_gamma   90.00
#
_symmetry.space_group_name_H-M   'P 1'
#
loop_
_entity.id
_entity.type
_entity.pdbx_description
1 polymer ?
#
loop_
_entity_poly.entity_id
_entity_poly.type
_entity_poly.pdbx_seq_one_letter_code
_entity_poly.pdbx_strand_id
1 'polypeptide(L)'
;MGHATAKDPKSMVIRIGAGEVGTSVSQLATDVRKVMEPGTASRLKERRANKLKDYLAMCGPLGVTHLMLFSRSESGNTNLRVALTPRGPTMNFRVDQYSLCRDVQKIQKHPKGMGKEFLTAPLLVMNNMSRPDADNNSKVPKHLESLATTVFRSMFPPINPQATPLKSIRRVVLINREQSEEDDGTFVLNFRHYAITTRHTGVSKQLRRINAAEKLVTTKNSRQAHMPNLSKLQDIADYMVGQDGEGGYMTDATSG
;
A
#
# COMPACT_ATOMS: atom_id res chain seq x y z
N MET A 1 -0.56 -10.68 -16.00
CA MET A 1 0.00 -11.39 -14.84
C MET A 1 1.16 -10.55 -14.32
N GLY A 2 1.10 -10.07 -13.08
CA GLY A 2 2.23 -9.35 -12.48
C GLY A 2 3.20 -10.36 -11.87
N HIS A 3 4.17 -10.80 -12.65
CA HIS A 3 5.26 -11.63 -12.12
C HIS A 3 6.32 -10.68 -11.58
N ALA A 4 6.67 -10.83 -10.29
CA ALA A 4 7.91 -10.25 -9.78
C ALA A 4 9.05 -10.85 -10.61
N THR A 5 9.73 -10.00 -11.37
CA THR A 5 10.87 -10.41 -12.20
C THR A 5 12.06 -10.73 -11.28
N ALA A 6 13.02 -11.52 -11.77
CA ALA A 6 14.20 -11.87 -10.96
C ALA A 6 15.01 -10.64 -10.48
N LYS A 7 14.81 -9.48 -11.10
CA LYS A 7 15.45 -8.21 -10.76
C LYS A 7 14.67 -7.40 -9.72
N ASP A 8 13.41 -7.73 -9.47
CA ASP A 8 12.59 -7.01 -8.49
C ASP A 8 13.02 -7.37 -7.06
N PRO A 9 13.05 -6.40 -6.14
CA PRO A 9 13.41 -6.66 -4.76
C PRO A 9 12.40 -7.62 -4.14
N LYS A 10 12.92 -8.74 -3.63
CA LYS A 10 12.12 -9.72 -2.88
C LYS A 10 12.25 -9.46 -1.40
N SER A 11 11.11 -9.42 -0.71
CA SER A 11 11.03 -9.30 0.74
C SER A 11 10.47 -10.57 1.39
N MET A 12 10.92 -10.83 2.61
CA MET A 12 10.39 -11.89 3.45
C MET A 12 9.93 -11.27 4.77
N VAL A 13 8.69 -11.54 5.15
CA VAL A 13 8.12 -11.05 6.41
C VAL A 13 7.92 -12.26 7.31
N ILE A 14 8.52 -12.25 8.50
CA ILE A 14 8.46 -13.34 9.47
C ILE A 14 8.18 -12.81 10.87
N ARG A 15 7.63 -13.66 11.73
CA ARG A 15 7.61 -13.46 13.18
C ARG A 15 8.58 -14.42 13.86
N ILE A 16 9.38 -13.91 14.79
CA ILE A 16 10.29 -14.71 15.61
C ILE A 16 9.54 -15.17 16.86
N GLY A 17 9.70 -16.43 17.26
CA GLY A 17 9.04 -16.98 18.44
C GLY A 17 7.57 -17.26 18.17
N ALA A 18 7.28 -18.09 17.16
CA ALA A 18 5.94 -18.34 16.62
C ALA A 18 4.86 -18.80 17.65
N GLY A 19 5.23 -19.06 18.91
CA GLY A 19 4.30 -19.28 20.03
C GLY A 19 4.10 -18.08 20.97
N GLU A 20 5.06 -17.16 21.05
CA GLU A 20 5.13 -16.09 22.07
C GLU A 20 4.55 -14.76 21.57
N VAL A 21 4.56 -14.52 20.25
CA VAL A 21 4.16 -13.21 19.66
C VAL A 21 2.65 -12.95 19.72
N GLY A 22 1.83 -13.93 20.10
CA GLY A 22 0.38 -13.81 20.14
C GLY A 22 -0.31 -13.81 18.77
N THR A 23 -1.65 -13.88 18.78
CA THR A 23 -2.48 -13.95 17.56
C THR A 23 -2.52 -12.63 16.80
N SER A 24 -2.57 -11.49 17.51
CA SER A 24 -2.64 -10.15 16.90
C SER A 24 -1.42 -9.84 16.05
N VAL A 25 -0.20 -10.09 16.56
CA VAL A 25 1.03 -9.84 15.79
C VAL A 25 1.19 -10.86 14.65
N SER A 26 0.69 -12.09 14.83
CA SER A 26 0.65 -13.08 13.74
C SER A 26 -0.27 -12.63 12.60
N GLN A 27 -1.40 -12.01 12.92
CA GLN A 27 -2.28 -11.39 11.92
C GLN A 27 -1.61 -10.17 11.27
N LEU A 28 -0.96 -9.31 12.07
CA LEU A 28 -0.22 -8.14 11.56
C LEU A 28 0.86 -8.56 10.55
N ALA A 29 1.66 -9.59 10.85
CA ALA A 29 2.66 -10.10 9.92
C ALA A 29 2.02 -10.62 8.62
N THR A 30 0.86 -11.28 8.71
CA THR A 30 0.10 -11.75 7.53
C THR A 30 -0.44 -10.58 6.70
N ASP A 31 -0.89 -9.52 7.35
CA ASP A 31 -1.38 -8.31 6.68
C ASP A 31 -0.22 -7.56 5.98
N VAL A 32 0.93 -7.43 6.64
CA VAL A 32 2.15 -6.83 6.03
C VAL A 32 2.64 -7.67 4.85
N ARG A 33 2.55 -9.00 4.90
CA ARG A 33 2.85 -9.84 3.71
C ARG A 33 1.99 -9.47 2.52
N LYS A 34 0.69 -9.24 2.72
CA LYS A 34 -0.22 -8.83 1.63
C LYS A 34 0.16 -7.46 1.08
N VAL A 35 0.52 -6.50 1.95
CA VAL A 35 0.99 -5.18 1.50
C VAL A 35 2.20 -5.32 0.56
N MET A 36 3.14 -6.19 0.91
CA MET A 36 4.38 -6.41 0.17
C MET A 36 4.27 -7.39 -1.02
N GLU A 37 3.08 -7.88 -1.38
CA GLU A 37 2.88 -8.66 -2.61
C GLU A 37 3.13 -7.78 -3.87
N PRO A 38 3.54 -8.36 -5.02
CA PRO A 38 3.87 -9.76 -5.27
C PRO A 38 5.30 -10.17 -4.85
N GLY A 39 6.15 -9.22 -4.47
CA GLY A 39 7.57 -9.45 -4.13
C GLY A 39 7.81 -10.19 -2.81
N THR A 40 6.77 -10.74 -2.19
CA THR A 40 6.83 -11.39 -0.87
C THR A 40 6.25 -12.78 -0.88
N ALA A 41 6.87 -13.67 -0.10
CA ALA A 41 6.34 -14.99 0.19
C ALA A 41 5.10 -14.92 1.11
N SER A 42 3.92 -14.67 0.54
CA SER A 42 2.68 -14.52 1.33
C SER A 42 2.18 -15.82 1.97
N ARG A 43 2.55 -16.97 1.39
CA ARG A 43 2.20 -18.31 1.89
C ARG A 43 3.21 -18.89 2.88
N LEU A 44 4.23 -18.13 3.25
CA LEU A 44 5.24 -18.58 4.21
C LEU A 44 4.57 -18.84 5.57
N LYS A 45 4.76 -20.06 6.10
CA LYS A 45 4.27 -20.46 7.43
C LYS A 45 5.45 -20.65 8.37
N GLU A 46 5.50 -19.85 9.43
CA GLU A 46 6.56 -19.99 10.44
C GLU A 46 6.25 -21.13 11.40
N ARG A 47 7.23 -22.01 11.60
CA ARG A 47 7.18 -23.05 12.63
C ARG A 47 7.89 -22.57 13.89
N ARG A 48 7.45 -23.06 15.05
CA ARG A 48 8.08 -22.74 16.36
C ARG A 48 9.55 -23.17 16.45
N ALA A 49 9.91 -24.26 15.76
CA ALA A 49 11.27 -24.78 15.74
C ALA A 49 12.26 -23.91 14.95
N ASN A 50 11.77 -23.08 14.02
CA ASN A 50 12.64 -22.31 13.14
C ASN A 50 13.27 -21.14 13.89
N LYS A 51 14.60 -21.05 13.84
CA LYS A 51 15.37 -19.95 14.40
C LYS A 51 15.64 -18.90 13.33
N LEU A 52 16.05 -17.70 13.76
CA LEU A 52 16.43 -16.61 12.84
C LEU A 52 17.54 -17.03 11.86
N LYS A 53 18.50 -17.84 12.32
CA LYS A 53 19.61 -18.35 11.48
C LYS A 53 19.09 -19.14 10.27
N ASP A 54 18.02 -19.92 10.45
CA ASP A 54 17.45 -20.75 9.39
C ASP A 54 16.82 -19.87 8.29
N TYR A 55 16.13 -18.79 8.69
CA TYR A 55 15.57 -17.83 7.73
C TYR A 55 16.66 -17.07 6.97
N LEU A 56 17.74 -16.67 7.65
CA LEU A 56 18.88 -16.01 6.99
C LEU A 56 19.57 -16.93 5.98
N ALA A 57 19.74 -18.21 6.31
CA ALA A 57 20.29 -19.21 5.39
C ALA A 57 19.41 -19.40 4.14
N MET A 58 18.08 -19.32 4.29
CA MET A 58 17.15 -19.38 3.16
C MET A 58 17.14 -18.12 2.28
N CYS A 59 17.53 -16.95 2.82
CA CYS A 59 17.47 -15.70 2.07
C CYS A 59 18.39 -15.70 0.84
N GLY A 60 19.58 -16.29 0.95
CA GLY A 60 20.54 -16.37 -0.17
C GLY A 60 19.98 -17.14 -1.38
N PRO A 61 19.61 -18.42 -1.24
CA PRO A 61 19.07 -19.23 -2.33
C PRO A 61 17.76 -18.69 -2.91
N LEU A 62 16.90 -18.07 -2.10
CA LEU A 62 15.63 -17.49 -2.56
C LEU A 62 15.79 -16.11 -3.22
N GLY A 63 16.98 -15.50 -3.13
CA GLY A 63 17.25 -14.14 -3.60
C GLY A 63 16.45 -13.09 -2.84
N VAL A 64 16.21 -13.31 -1.54
CA VAL A 64 15.53 -12.35 -0.68
C VAL A 64 16.51 -11.25 -0.28
N THR A 65 16.11 -10.02 -0.55
CA THR A 65 16.92 -8.80 -0.34
C THR A 65 16.57 -8.10 0.97
N HIS A 66 15.30 -8.18 1.39
CA HIS A 66 14.81 -7.50 2.59
C HIS A 66 14.10 -8.49 3.50
N LEU A 67 14.44 -8.47 4.79
CA LEU A 67 13.82 -9.30 5.81
C LEU A 67 13.15 -8.39 6.84
N MET A 68 11.85 -8.55 7.01
CA MET A 68 11.05 -7.88 8.05
C MET A 68 10.72 -8.88 9.15
N LEU A 69 11.07 -8.54 10.38
CA LEU A 69 10.94 -9.44 11.53
C LEU A 69 10.09 -8.80 12.61
N PHE A 70 8.96 -9.41 12.90
CA PHE A 70 8.17 -9.10 14.07
C PHE A 70 8.62 -9.94 15.27
N SER A 71 8.79 -9.28 16.41
CA SER A 71 9.10 -9.94 17.68
C SER A 71 8.34 -9.25 18.80
N ARG A 72 8.11 -9.97 19.89
CA ARG A 72 7.52 -9.43 21.11
C ARG A 72 8.51 -9.62 22.23
N SER A 73 8.79 -8.57 23.00
CA SER A 73 9.61 -8.67 24.20
C SER A 73 8.83 -9.36 25.33
N GLU A 74 9.54 -9.84 26.35
CA GLU A 74 8.94 -10.39 27.57
C GLU A 74 8.04 -9.36 28.28
N SER A 75 8.43 -8.08 28.23
CA SER A 75 7.63 -6.94 28.69
C SER A 75 6.37 -6.65 27.85
N GLY A 76 6.12 -7.42 26.80
CA GLY A 76 4.91 -7.32 25.98
C GLY A 76 4.99 -6.36 24.80
N ASN A 77 6.07 -5.57 24.67
CA ASN A 77 6.25 -4.61 23.59
C ASN A 77 6.52 -5.32 22.24
N THR A 78 5.93 -4.81 21.17
CA THR A 78 6.14 -5.35 19.81
C THR A 78 7.25 -4.57 19.12
N ASN A 79 8.20 -5.28 18.53
CA ASN A 79 9.33 -4.72 17.81
C ASN A 79 9.34 -5.23 16.37
N LEU A 80 9.59 -4.32 15.43
CA LEU A 80 9.81 -4.59 14.02
C LEU A 80 11.29 -4.38 13.71
N ARG A 81 11.96 -5.41 13.19
CA ARG A 81 13.31 -5.28 12.63
C ARG A 81 13.25 -5.35 11.12
N VAL A 82 13.99 -4.50 10.45
CA VAL A 82 14.10 -4.47 8.99
C VAL A 82 15.57 -4.65 8.66
N ALA A 83 15.92 -5.79 8.06
CA ALA A 83 17.28 -6.15 7.73
C ALA A 83 17.47 -6.25 6.21
N LEU A 84 18.61 -5.76 5.72
CA LEU A 84 19.08 -6.04 4.37
C LEU A 84 19.85 -7.37 4.36
N THR A 85 19.38 -8.33 3.58
CA THR A 85 19.94 -9.68 3.48
C THR A 85 20.64 -9.88 2.12
N PRO A 86 21.71 -10.69 2.04
CA PRO A 86 22.30 -11.53 3.11
C PRO A 86 23.28 -10.80 4.04
N ARG A 87 23.86 -9.67 3.60
CA ARG A 87 24.70 -8.80 4.42
C ARG A 87 24.24 -7.36 4.23
N GLY A 88 23.99 -6.67 5.33
CA GLY A 88 23.56 -5.29 5.30
C GLY A 88 23.13 -4.77 6.67
N PRO A 89 22.80 -3.47 6.75
CA PRO A 89 22.34 -2.86 7.98
C PRO A 89 20.98 -3.42 8.41
N THR A 90 20.75 -3.42 9.71
CA THR A 90 19.46 -3.76 10.31
C THR A 90 18.95 -2.55 11.09
N MET A 91 17.73 -2.11 10.78
CA MET A 91 17.04 -1.07 11.52
C MET A 91 16.05 -1.70 12.49
N ASN A 92 16.06 -1.26 13.73
CA ASN A 92 15.14 -1.71 14.77
C ASN A 92 14.13 -0.61 15.06
N PHE A 93 12.85 -0.94 14.95
CA PHE A 93 11.73 -0.07 15.25
C PHE A 93 10.91 -0.65 16.39
N ARG A 94 10.56 0.19 17.36
CA ARG A 94 9.53 -0.12 18.33
C ARG A 94 8.18 0.20 17.70
N VAL A 95 7.25 -0.75 17.71
CA VAL A 95 5.88 -0.50 17.25
C VAL A 95 5.13 0.15 18.40
N ASP A 96 4.73 1.40 18.21
CA ASP A 96 3.93 2.13 19.18
C ASP A 96 2.46 1.69 19.11
N GLN A 97 1.85 1.88 17.95
CA GLN A 97 0.46 1.49 17.69
C GLN A 97 0.35 0.69 16.39
N TYR A 98 -0.58 -0.27 16.36
CA TYR A 98 -0.91 -1.01 15.16
C TYR A 98 -2.42 -1.25 15.05
N SER A 99 -2.89 -1.44 13.83
CA SER A 99 -4.28 -1.81 13.54
C SER A 99 -4.30 -2.95 12.55
N LEU A 100 -5.20 -3.92 12.76
CA LEU A 100 -5.33 -5.07 11.87
C LEU A 100 -6.19 -4.70 10.66
N CYS A 101 -5.85 -5.21 9.48
CA CYS A 101 -6.59 -4.90 8.26
C CYS A 101 -8.06 -5.30 8.37
N ARG A 102 -8.35 -6.41 9.05
CA ARG A 102 -9.72 -6.90 9.28
C ARG A 102 -10.60 -5.89 10.04
N ASP A 103 -10.01 -5.15 10.98
CA ASP A 103 -10.75 -4.24 11.85
C ASP A 103 -10.97 -2.90 11.11
N VAL A 104 -9.95 -2.43 10.38
CA VAL A 104 -10.08 -1.28 9.47
C VAL A 104 -11.13 -1.52 8.40
N GLN A 105 -11.18 -2.73 7.82
CA GLN A 105 -12.17 -3.09 6.80
C GLN A 105 -13.60 -3.10 7.33
N LYS A 106 -13.82 -3.48 8.60
CA LYS A 106 -15.15 -3.45 9.23
C LYS A 106 -15.65 -2.03 9.46
N ILE A 107 -14.75 -1.10 9.77
CA ILE A 107 -15.09 0.30 10.02
C ILE A 107 -15.39 1.02 8.70
N GLN A 108 -14.75 0.61 7.61
CA GLN A 108 -14.90 1.27 6.32
C GLN A 108 -16.25 0.93 5.65
N LYS A 109 -17.02 1.96 5.26
CA LYS A 109 -18.30 1.80 4.53
C LYS A 109 -18.17 1.03 3.21
N HIS A 110 -17.03 1.19 2.53
CA HIS A 110 -16.71 0.53 1.25
C HIS A 110 -15.29 -0.02 1.28
N PRO A 111 -15.06 -1.18 1.91
CA PRO A 111 -13.73 -1.75 2.03
C PRO A 111 -13.20 -2.15 0.64
N LYS A 112 -11.94 -1.80 0.39
CA LYS A 112 -11.17 -2.19 -0.81
C LYS A 112 -10.09 -3.19 -0.37
N GLY A 113 -9.58 -4.01 -1.31
CA GLY A 113 -8.48 -4.94 -1.01
C GLY A 113 -8.84 -6.42 -0.85
N MET A 114 -9.77 -6.94 -1.66
CA MET A 114 -10.06 -8.38 -1.76
C MET A 114 -9.70 -9.00 -3.13
N GLY A 115 -9.00 -8.26 -4.00
CA GLY A 115 -8.91 -8.60 -5.42
C GLY A 115 -7.52 -8.57 -6.04
N LYS A 116 -7.50 -8.40 -7.36
CA LYS A 116 -6.33 -8.38 -8.25
C LYS A 116 -5.35 -7.23 -8.00
N GLU A 117 -5.60 -6.38 -7.00
CA GLU A 117 -4.75 -5.25 -6.62
C GLU A 117 -3.40 -5.71 -6.06
N PHE A 118 -3.36 -6.88 -5.42
CA PHE A 118 -2.13 -7.45 -4.86
C PHE A 118 -1.18 -8.06 -5.89
N LEU A 119 -1.64 -8.24 -7.13
CA LEU A 119 -0.81 -8.75 -8.22
C LEU A 119 0.22 -7.72 -8.70
N THR A 120 0.00 -6.44 -8.43
CA THR A 120 0.86 -5.32 -8.84
C THR A 120 1.56 -4.76 -7.61
N ALA A 121 2.87 -4.52 -7.67
CA ALA A 121 3.61 -3.93 -6.56
C ALA A 121 3.05 -2.55 -6.15
N PRO A 122 3.07 -2.20 -4.87
CA PRO A 122 2.64 -0.87 -4.43
C PRO A 122 3.68 0.20 -4.78
N LEU A 123 3.21 1.43 -5.00
CA LEU A 123 4.07 2.60 -5.09
C LEU A 123 4.52 3.04 -3.69
N LEU A 124 5.78 3.43 -3.54
CA LEU A 124 6.27 4.04 -2.32
C LEU A 124 6.16 5.56 -2.40
N VAL A 125 5.48 6.17 -1.43
CA VAL A 125 5.50 7.61 -1.19
C VAL A 125 6.09 7.84 0.20
N MET A 126 7.14 8.65 0.25
CA MET A 126 7.81 9.02 1.48
C MET A 126 7.61 10.51 1.71
N ASN A 127 7.08 10.88 2.87
CA ASN A 127 6.88 12.26 3.27
C ASN A 127 7.72 12.60 4.49
N ASN A 128 8.34 13.79 4.45
CA ASN A 128 9.13 14.35 5.55
C ASN A 128 10.30 13.46 6.00
N MET A 129 10.82 12.59 5.13
CA MET A 129 11.90 11.65 5.50
C MET A 129 13.27 12.32 5.63
N SER A 130 13.52 13.40 4.92
CA SER A 130 14.76 14.19 5.01
C SER A 130 14.42 15.60 5.48
N ARG A 131 15.06 16.04 6.55
CA ARG A 131 15.01 17.44 7.00
C ARG A 131 16.16 18.23 6.37
N PRO A 132 15.90 19.37 5.69
CA PRO A 132 16.95 20.18 5.09
C PRO A 132 17.88 20.82 6.13
N ASP A 133 17.39 20.99 7.34
CA ASP A 133 17.96 21.63 8.53
C ASP A 133 18.71 20.67 9.47
N ALA A 134 18.76 19.36 9.15
CA ALA A 134 19.47 18.36 9.95
C ALA A 134 20.94 18.23 9.52
N ASP A 135 21.85 18.44 10.48
CA ASP A 135 23.29 18.21 10.33
C ASP A 135 23.73 16.86 10.91
N ASN A 136 25.02 16.50 10.79
CA ASN A 136 25.54 15.29 11.43
C ASN A 136 25.55 15.35 12.96
N ASN A 137 25.41 16.56 13.53
CA ASN A 137 25.39 16.81 14.98
C ASN A 137 23.98 16.97 15.55
N SER A 138 22.92 16.90 14.73
CA SER A 138 21.55 16.92 15.25
C SER A 138 21.26 15.61 15.99
N LYS A 139 20.36 15.69 17.00
CA LYS A 139 19.98 14.53 17.82
C LYS A 139 19.48 13.33 16.99
N VAL A 140 18.84 13.60 15.85
CA VAL A 140 18.66 12.61 14.78
C VAL A 140 19.65 12.93 13.66
N PRO A 141 20.68 12.09 13.43
CA PRO A 141 21.66 12.38 12.41
C PRO A 141 21.10 12.23 10.99
N LYS A 142 21.51 13.12 10.08
CA LYS A 142 21.14 13.08 8.66
C LYS A 142 21.46 11.75 7.97
N HIS A 143 22.56 11.09 8.34
CA HIS A 143 22.94 9.79 7.76
C HIS A 143 21.93 8.69 8.09
N LEU A 144 21.28 8.75 9.25
CA LEU A 144 20.24 7.79 9.64
C LEU A 144 18.98 8.02 8.81
N GLU A 145 18.59 9.27 8.60
CA GLU A 145 17.47 9.64 7.72
C GLU A 145 17.69 9.18 6.28
N SER A 146 18.89 9.42 5.75
CA SER A 146 19.28 8.96 4.41
C SER A 146 19.27 7.43 4.33
N LEU A 147 19.78 6.75 5.36
CA LEU A 147 19.78 5.28 5.41
C LEU A 147 18.35 4.73 5.42
N ALA A 148 17.48 5.25 6.28
CA ALA A 148 16.08 4.82 6.34
C ALA A 148 15.38 5.03 4.99
N THR A 149 15.57 6.20 4.38
CA THR A 149 15.04 6.52 3.05
C THR A 149 15.54 5.53 1.99
N THR A 150 16.85 5.23 1.97
CA THR A 150 17.44 4.27 1.02
C THR A 150 16.92 2.85 1.25
N VAL A 151 16.83 2.39 2.49
CA VAL A 151 16.35 1.03 2.81
C VAL A 151 14.87 0.88 2.46
N PHE A 152 14.02 1.84 2.79
CA PHE A 152 12.60 1.79 2.39
C PHE A 152 12.44 1.91 0.88
N ARG A 153 13.24 2.74 0.20
CA ARG A 153 13.23 2.83 -1.26
C ARG A 153 13.66 1.53 -1.93
N SER A 154 14.67 0.83 -1.40
CA SER A 154 15.16 -0.42 -1.98
C SER A 154 14.20 -1.60 -1.81
N MET A 155 13.25 -1.53 -0.86
CA MET A 155 12.24 -2.58 -0.66
C MET A 155 11.24 -2.69 -1.82
N PHE A 156 11.04 -1.62 -2.57
CA PHE A 156 10.05 -1.55 -3.65
C PHE A 156 10.74 -1.40 -5.00
N PRO A 157 10.15 -1.92 -6.08
CA PRO A 157 10.74 -1.79 -7.41
C PRO A 157 10.88 -0.31 -7.79
N PRO A 158 12.00 0.09 -8.42
CA PRO A 158 12.20 1.46 -8.85
C PRO A 158 11.17 1.83 -9.92
N ILE A 159 10.57 3.01 -9.79
CA ILE A 159 9.52 3.49 -10.69
C ILE A 159 10.07 4.59 -11.58
N ASN A 160 9.90 4.43 -12.89
CA ASN A 160 10.16 5.46 -13.89
C ASN A 160 8.81 6.02 -14.38
N PRO A 161 8.50 7.30 -14.12
CA PRO A 161 7.17 7.86 -14.42
C PRO A 161 6.80 7.81 -15.90
N GLN A 162 7.80 7.83 -16.79
CA GLN A 162 7.60 7.77 -18.24
C GLN A 162 7.34 6.35 -18.77
N ALA A 163 7.87 5.33 -18.10
CA ALA A 163 7.81 3.94 -18.60
C ALA A 163 6.72 3.10 -17.92
N THR A 164 6.28 3.47 -16.71
CA THR A 164 5.35 2.67 -15.92
C THR A 164 3.89 2.94 -16.32
N PRO A 165 3.13 1.92 -16.76
CA PRO A 165 1.73 2.12 -17.16
C PRO A 165 0.83 2.40 -15.95
N LEU A 166 -0.01 3.44 -16.05
CA LEU A 166 -0.93 3.86 -14.97
C LEU A 166 -1.89 2.75 -14.51
N LYS A 167 -2.26 1.83 -15.40
CA LYS A 167 -3.14 0.68 -15.09
C LYS A 167 -2.52 -0.32 -14.10
N SER A 168 -1.19 -0.33 -13.98
CA SER A 168 -0.46 -1.16 -13.02
C SER A 168 -0.45 -0.55 -11.62
N ILE A 169 -0.70 0.76 -11.50
CA ILE A 169 -0.69 1.49 -10.23
C ILE A 169 -2.04 1.34 -9.57
N ARG A 170 -2.11 0.44 -8.59
CA ARG A 170 -3.36 0.15 -7.84
C ARG A 170 -3.24 0.34 -6.34
N ARG A 171 -2.02 0.44 -5.83
CA ARG A 171 -1.72 0.48 -4.40
C ARG A 171 -0.59 1.45 -4.15
N VAL A 172 -0.65 2.12 -3.00
CA VAL A 172 0.41 3.01 -2.51
C VAL A 172 0.66 2.74 -1.03
N VAL A 173 1.93 2.71 -0.67
CA VAL A 173 2.43 2.73 0.69
C VAL A 173 2.92 4.13 0.95
N LEU A 174 2.32 4.79 1.94
CA LEU A 174 2.72 6.09 2.45
C LEU A 174 3.50 5.89 3.74
N ILE A 175 4.74 6.36 3.74
CA ILE A 175 5.56 6.48 4.94
C ILE A 175 5.63 7.96 5.26
N ASN A 176 4.99 8.37 6.36
CA ASN A 176 5.01 9.75 6.81
C ASN A 176 5.82 9.84 8.11
N ARG A 177 6.85 10.68 8.12
CA ARG A 177 7.57 10.97 9.35
C ARG A 177 6.87 12.07 10.13
N GLU A 178 6.52 11.76 11.36
CA GLU A 178 5.99 12.70 12.34
C GLU A 178 7.13 13.24 13.21
N GLN A 179 7.06 14.54 13.50
CA GLN A 179 7.99 15.20 14.40
C GLN A 179 7.44 15.07 15.82
N SER A 180 8.24 14.49 16.71
CA SER A 180 7.99 14.64 18.14
C SER A 180 8.16 16.12 18.50
N GLU A 181 7.19 16.66 19.25
CA GLU A 181 7.21 18.06 19.72
C GLU A 181 8.36 18.29 20.70
N GLU A 182 8.65 17.28 21.51
CA GLU A 182 9.85 17.18 22.32
C GLU A 182 10.97 16.63 21.42
N ASP A 183 12.00 17.42 21.16
CA ASP A 183 13.19 17.09 20.36
C ASP A 183 14.05 16.03 21.08
N ASP A 184 13.47 14.87 21.35
CA ASP A 184 14.03 13.77 22.14
C ASP A 184 14.95 12.86 21.32
N GLY A 185 15.28 13.25 20.08
CA GLY A 185 16.06 12.42 19.17
C GLY A 185 15.30 11.18 18.67
N THR A 186 14.00 11.10 18.89
CA THR A 186 13.15 10.03 18.32
C THR A 186 12.38 10.55 17.11
N PHE A 187 12.17 9.68 16.12
CA PHE A 187 11.29 9.98 15.00
C PHE A 187 10.27 8.87 14.84
N VAL A 188 9.00 9.27 14.71
CA VAL A 188 7.88 8.34 14.56
C VAL A 188 7.56 8.22 13.08
N LEU A 189 7.50 6.98 12.58
CA LEU A 189 7.13 6.69 11.21
C LEU A 189 5.72 6.11 11.15
N ASN A 190 4.83 6.85 10.50
CA ASN A 190 3.49 6.42 10.19
C ASN A 190 3.49 5.64 8.86
N PHE A 191 3.36 4.32 8.96
CA PHE A 191 3.23 3.42 7.80
C PHE A 191 1.74 3.20 7.48
N ARG A 192 1.30 3.66 6.30
CA ARG A 192 -0.09 3.51 5.85
C ARG A 192 -0.15 2.94 4.44
N HIS A 193 -1.13 2.10 4.16
CA HIS A 193 -1.34 1.49 2.85
C HIS A 193 -2.73 1.84 2.31
N TYR A 194 -2.78 2.34 1.08
CA TYR A 194 -4.00 2.78 0.42
C TYR A 194 -4.18 2.12 -0.94
N ALA A 195 -5.43 1.84 -1.29
CA ALA A 195 -5.81 1.43 -2.64
C ALA A 195 -6.05 2.69 -3.50
N ILE A 196 -5.45 2.72 -4.69
CA ILE A 196 -5.65 3.79 -5.67
C ILE A 196 -6.81 3.39 -6.58
N THR A 197 -7.82 4.26 -6.67
CA THR A 197 -8.89 4.14 -7.66
C THR A 197 -8.76 5.23 -8.70
N THR A 198 -8.41 4.88 -9.93
CA THR A 198 -8.43 5.82 -11.05
C THR A 198 -9.87 6.11 -11.43
N ARG A 199 -10.26 7.38 -11.40
CA ARG A 199 -11.50 7.86 -12.00
C ARG A 199 -11.13 8.60 -13.28
N HIS A 200 -11.84 8.33 -14.37
CA HIS A 200 -11.66 9.10 -15.59
C HIS A 200 -12.12 10.53 -15.31
N THR A 201 -11.19 11.47 -15.37
CA THR A 201 -11.47 12.91 -15.34
C THR A 201 -12.03 13.33 -16.69
N GLY A 202 -12.91 14.32 -16.72
CA GLY A 202 -13.61 14.73 -17.94
C GLY A 202 -14.85 13.90 -18.28
N VAL A 203 -15.25 12.93 -17.45
CA VAL A 203 -16.54 12.23 -17.60
C VAL A 203 -17.55 12.61 -16.49
N SER A 204 -18.67 13.26 -16.85
CA SER A 204 -19.74 13.62 -15.91
C SER A 204 -20.30 12.41 -15.17
N LYS A 205 -20.93 12.67 -14.02
CA LYS A 205 -21.51 11.62 -13.18
C LYS A 205 -22.56 10.82 -13.96
N GLN A 206 -23.31 11.48 -14.85
CA GLN A 206 -24.37 10.93 -15.68
C GLN A 206 -23.83 9.95 -16.73
N LEU A 207 -22.84 10.36 -17.53
CA LEU A 207 -22.19 9.45 -18.50
C LEU A 207 -21.45 8.31 -17.82
N ARG A 208 -20.95 8.50 -16.59
CA ARG A 208 -20.35 7.41 -15.81
C ARG A 208 -21.39 6.37 -15.39
N ARG A 209 -22.62 6.78 -15.03
CA ARG A 209 -23.72 5.85 -14.71
C ARG A 209 -24.16 5.05 -15.93
N ILE A 210 -24.23 5.70 -17.10
CA ILE A 210 -24.55 5.00 -18.37
C ILE A 210 -23.46 3.98 -18.72
N ASN A 211 -22.19 4.38 -18.73
CA ASN A 211 -21.06 3.47 -18.99
C ASN A 211 -21.01 2.30 -17.98
N ALA A 212 -21.37 2.55 -16.72
CA ALA A 212 -21.46 1.49 -15.71
C ALA A 212 -22.64 0.55 -16.00
N ALA A 213 -23.80 1.08 -16.38
CA ALA A 213 -24.96 0.30 -16.77
C ALA A 213 -24.70 -0.54 -18.03
N GLU A 214 -24.05 0.02 -19.05
CA GLU A 214 -23.68 -0.69 -20.28
C GLU A 214 -22.76 -1.89 -20.02
N LYS A 215 -21.75 -1.71 -19.15
CA LYS A 215 -20.86 -2.81 -18.71
C LYS A 215 -21.59 -3.89 -17.91
N LEU A 216 -22.65 -3.53 -17.20
CA LEU A 216 -23.48 -4.47 -16.44
C LEU A 216 -24.49 -5.21 -17.32
N VAL A 217 -25.03 -4.54 -18.35
CA VAL A 217 -25.94 -5.13 -19.35
C VAL A 217 -25.22 -6.14 -20.24
N THR A 218 -23.99 -5.84 -20.66
CA THR A 218 -23.14 -6.77 -21.42
C THR A 218 -22.71 -8.00 -20.61
N THR A 219 -22.65 -7.89 -19.28
CA THR A 219 -22.23 -8.98 -18.39
C THR A 219 -23.43 -9.72 -17.79
N LYS A 220 -24.38 -10.23 -18.59
CA LYS A 220 -25.47 -11.22 -18.31
C LYS A 220 -26.19 -11.24 -16.93
N ASN A 221 -26.02 -10.27 -16.05
CA ASN A 221 -26.65 -10.13 -14.73
C ASN A 221 -27.50 -8.85 -14.73
N SER A 222 -28.47 -8.84 -15.63
CA SER A 222 -29.36 -7.70 -15.93
C SER A 222 -30.26 -7.27 -14.75
N ARG A 223 -30.46 -8.12 -13.73
CA ARG A 223 -31.41 -7.86 -12.62
C ARG A 223 -30.93 -6.88 -11.55
N GLN A 224 -29.64 -6.49 -11.55
CA GLN A 224 -29.09 -5.50 -10.61
C GLN A 224 -28.42 -4.31 -11.33
N ALA A 225 -28.56 -4.19 -12.64
CA ALA A 225 -28.13 -3.00 -13.34
C ALA A 225 -28.97 -1.84 -12.83
N HIS A 226 -28.37 -0.98 -12.00
CA HIS A 226 -28.98 0.26 -11.55
C HIS A 226 -29.04 1.21 -12.75
N MET A 227 -29.97 0.93 -13.67
CA MET A 227 -30.21 1.74 -14.83
C MET A 227 -30.59 3.14 -14.35
N PRO A 228 -30.00 4.19 -14.94
CA PRO A 228 -30.46 5.54 -14.70
C PRO A 228 -31.97 5.62 -14.92
N ASN A 229 -32.70 6.23 -13.99
CA ASN A 229 -34.14 6.40 -14.15
C ASN A 229 -34.39 7.46 -15.24
N LEU A 230 -34.75 7.01 -16.43
CA LEU A 230 -35.06 7.85 -17.60
C LEU A 230 -36.56 8.15 -17.71
N SER A 231 -37.40 7.69 -16.78
CA SER A 231 -38.86 7.79 -16.93
C SER A 231 -39.40 9.22 -16.91
N LYS A 232 -38.60 10.18 -16.46
CA LYS A 232 -38.97 11.60 -16.33
C LYS A 232 -38.40 12.48 -17.45
N LEU A 233 -37.63 11.91 -18.36
CA LEU A 233 -36.91 12.65 -19.40
C LEU A 233 -37.46 12.24 -20.77
N GLN A 234 -37.74 13.23 -21.62
CA GLN A 234 -38.23 12.98 -22.98
C GLN A 234 -37.08 12.57 -23.90
N ASP A 235 -35.86 13.06 -23.66
CA ASP A 235 -34.68 12.73 -24.46
C ASP A 235 -33.45 12.39 -23.59
N ILE A 236 -32.54 11.58 -24.14
CA ILE A 236 -31.22 11.29 -23.57
C ILE A 236 -30.37 12.58 -23.51
N ALA A 237 -30.59 13.50 -24.45
CA ALA A 237 -29.97 14.82 -24.43
C ALA A 237 -30.24 15.56 -23.09
N ASP A 238 -31.48 15.52 -22.59
CA ASP A 238 -31.85 16.14 -21.30
C ASP A 238 -31.13 15.49 -20.12
N TYR A 239 -30.91 14.18 -20.17
CA TYR A 239 -30.13 13.46 -19.16
C TYR A 239 -28.64 13.84 -19.18
N MET A 240 -28.10 14.13 -20.37
CA MET A 240 -26.70 14.53 -20.55
C MET A 240 -26.45 16.00 -20.17
N VAL A 241 -27.44 16.87 -20.42
CA VAL A 241 -27.39 18.30 -20.11
C VAL A 241 -27.62 18.55 -18.61
N GLY A 242 -28.38 17.69 -17.94
CA GLY A 242 -28.65 17.78 -16.50
C GLY A 242 -29.75 18.81 -16.22
N GLN A 243 -30.88 18.33 -15.70
CA GLN A 243 -32.09 19.14 -15.55
C GLN A 243 -32.00 20.28 -14.51
N ASP A 244 -30.91 20.39 -13.73
CA ASP A 244 -30.78 21.36 -12.64
C ASP A 244 -29.35 21.89 -12.44
N GLY A 245 -28.75 22.52 -13.45
CA GLY A 245 -27.57 23.41 -13.28
C GLY A 245 -26.26 22.81 -12.72
N GLU A 246 -26.22 21.54 -12.31
CA GLU A 246 -25.03 20.85 -11.82
C GLU A 246 -24.27 20.16 -12.97
N GLY A 247 -23.46 20.94 -13.68
CA GLY A 247 -22.29 20.44 -14.41
C GLY A 247 -22.58 19.51 -15.58
N GLY A 248 -23.44 19.96 -16.50
CA GLY A 248 -23.61 19.35 -17.82
C GLY A 248 -22.37 19.50 -18.70
N TYR A 249 -22.22 18.60 -19.67
CA TYR A 249 -21.20 18.72 -20.72
C TYR A 249 -21.61 19.79 -21.73
N MET A 250 -21.33 21.05 -21.43
CA MET A 250 -21.13 22.05 -22.47
C MET A 250 -19.63 22.25 -22.59
N THR A 251 -19.01 21.64 -23.60
CA THR A 251 -17.81 22.23 -24.17
C THR A 251 -18.29 23.45 -24.92
N ASP A 252 -17.99 24.64 -24.41
CA ASP A 252 -18.13 25.89 -25.16
C ASP A 252 -17.16 25.81 -26.35
N ALA A 253 -17.67 25.26 -27.46
CA ALA A 253 -17.08 25.43 -28.77
C ALA A 253 -17.72 26.67 -29.40
N THR A 254 -17.40 27.85 -28.85
CA THR A 254 -17.59 29.10 -29.57
C THR A 254 -16.42 29.24 -30.54
N SER A 255 -16.74 29.12 -31.82
CA SER A 255 -15.84 29.47 -32.92
C SER A 255 -15.59 30.98 -32.88
N GLY A 256 -14.33 31.35 -33.05
CA GLY A 256 -13.82 32.71 -33.21
C GLY A 256 -12.35 32.65 -33.57
#